data_AF-A0A945J929-F1
#
_entry.id   AF-A0A945J929-F1
#
_cell.length_a   1.000
_cell.length_b   1.000
_cell.length_c   1.000
_cell.angle_alpha   90.00
_cell.angle_beta   90.00
_cell.angle_gamma   90.00
#
_symmetry.space_group_name_H-M   'P 1'
#
loop_
_entity.id
_entity.type
_entity.pdbx_description
1 polymer ?
#
loop_
_entity_poly.entity_id
_entity_poly.type
_entity_poly.pdbx_seq_one_letter_code
_entity_poly.pdbx_strand_id
1 'polypeptide(L)'
;MITTLISHACLLIQSRGTTLLMDPVFFDYLWEDCNVQCPSINLDLAKIPPVDILNISHRHQDHFDIRTLAYLANDKNILAPDAVILAPRDEILLEVLRELEFKNVVVVEDFKTLEIKGLTLTPTPSLNKQDYFPEHGLLVHDGEVTIWNQVDTIVSPDVIKVMHRLYGQLDFAHMRYLPLLEGSFSFHNPLELPIGEYSSFLKVASACRPKFAVPGSAGFKYRDEFGFLNQYSFPTTQEQFLTDLKDFCPEILSDVFNPGDKATIMPDGIKIEKGASDFVSIRENDGHEVEFKPIAEVPPIRTRTQDKAEHDEQWQVVVDFIENQLVDKLIEIRAVQSWVDWKVAYQLEVFGLDGSEIWCLDFGGEDTDIIKGRIGKINIYEGIACSEFYSLIKDETSWDFVGINGQYRTFKNIYRVNQGEFEHWTRTDKKFPQPLTEIFPAGQEMDRKKFMRDVKRWKGKTIC
;
A
#
# COMPACT_ATOMS: atom_id res chain seq x y z
N MET A 1 29.69 4.40 1.77
CA MET A 1 28.32 4.74 1.32
C MET A 1 27.58 5.57 2.37
N ILE A 2 26.65 6.45 1.97
CA ILE A 2 25.75 7.18 2.87
C ILE A 2 24.30 6.88 2.47
N THR A 3 23.42 6.61 3.43
CA THR A 3 21.98 6.52 3.20
C THR A 3 21.23 7.53 4.06
N THR A 4 20.22 8.20 3.50
CA THR A 4 19.39 9.20 4.15
C THR A 4 17.91 8.84 3.96
N LEU A 5 17.15 8.70 5.03
CA LEU A 5 15.70 8.50 4.94
C LEU A 5 15.02 9.84 4.69
N ILE A 6 14.21 9.92 3.63
CA ILE A 6 13.31 11.05 3.41
C ILE A 6 12.03 10.81 4.19
N SER A 7 11.31 9.73 3.91
CA SER A 7 10.11 9.29 4.61
C SER A 7 9.70 7.90 4.11
N HIS A 8 8.97 7.14 4.92
CA HIS A 8 8.42 5.83 4.54
C HIS A 8 9.44 4.90 3.83
N ALA A 9 9.31 4.67 2.51
CA ALA A 9 10.24 3.90 1.67
C ALA A 9 11.17 4.79 0.81
N CYS A 10 10.98 6.11 0.84
CA CYS A 10 11.76 7.07 0.10
C CYS A 10 13.15 7.22 0.70
N LEU A 11 14.14 6.65 0.01
CA LEU A 11 15.52 6.53 0.48
C LEU A 11 16.48 7.17 -0.53
N LEU A 12 17.40 8.00 -0.04
CA LEU A 12 18.47 8.58 -0.83
C LEU A 12 19.81 7.94 -0.45
N ILE A 13 20.48 7.29 -1.41
CA ILE A 13 21.77 6.62 -1.23
C ILE A 13 22.83 7.35 -2.05
N GLN A 14 23.96 7.67 -1.43
CA GLN A 14 25.08 8.36 -2.07
C GLN A 14 26.37 7.56 -1.87
N SER A 15 27.04 7.19 -2.95
CA SER A 15 28.41 6.65 -2.92
C SER A 15 29.09 6.83 -4.27
N ARG A 16 30.43 6.86 -4.27
CA ARG A 16 31.25 6.99 -5.50
C ARG A 16 30.89 8.20 -6.39
N GLY A 17 30.31 9.25 -5.81
CA GLY A 17 29.84 10.43 -6.55
C GLY A 17 28.50 10.23 -7.27
N THR A 18 27.79 9.15 -6.98
CA THR A 18 26.51 8.75 -7.57
C THR A 18 25.40 8.82 -6.53
N THR A 19 24.28 9.42 -6.91
CA THR A 19 23.07 9.51 -6.07
C THR A 19 21.97 8.59 -6.63
N LEU A 20 21.52 7.66 -5.80
CA LEU A 20 20.36 6.79 -6.04
C LEU A 20 19.19 7.27 -5.17
N LEU A 21 18.05 7.53 -5.79
CA LEU A 21 16.77 7.78 -5.13
C LEU A 21 15.86 6.57 -5.32
N MET A 22 15.29 6.06 -4.22
CA MET A 22 14.34 4.94 -4.25
C MET A 22 12.95 5.42 -3.86
N ASP A 23 11.93 4.94 -4.56
CA ASP A 23 10.49 5.03 -4.22
C ASP A 23 10.05 6.42 -3.71
N PRO A 24 10.20 7.49 -4.52
CA PRO A 24 10.01 8.84 -4.03
C PRO A 24 8.54 9.21 -3.86
N VAL A 25 8.21 9.65 -2.64
CA VAL A 25 6.91 10.25 -2.28
C VAL A 25 7.19 11.54 -1.54
N PHE A 26 7.01 12.69 -2.21
CA PHE A 26 7.41 14.00 -1.70
C PHE A 26 6.26 14.84 -1.14
N PHE A 27 5.03 14.54 -1.55
CA PHE A 27 3.90 15.43 -1.33
C PHE A 27 2.80 14.75 -0.53
N ASP A 28 2.23 15.51 0.40
CA ASP A 28 0.92 15.21 0.97
C ASP A 28 -0.19 15.78 0.05
N TYR A 29 -1.36 15.15 -0.04
CA TYR A 29 -1.70 13.84 0.51
C TYR A 29 -1.15 12.70 -0.38
N LEU A 30 -1.00 11.51 0.19
CA LEU A 30 -0.52 10.29 -0.49
C LEU A 30 -1.58 9.16 -0.43
N TRP A 31 -1.43 8.16 -1.31
CA TRP A 31 -2.30 6.97 -1.41
C TRP A 31 -3.80 7.29 -1.56
N GLU A 32 -4.22 7.68 -2.77
CA GLU A 32 -5.59 8.15 -3.08
C GLU A 32 -6.12 9.23 -2.12
N ASP A 33 -5.22 10.11 -1.65
CA ASP A 33 -5.51 11.20 -0.71
C ASP A 33 -5.99 10.73 0.69
N CYS A 34 -5.77 9.45 1.06
CA CYS A 34 -6.16 8.87 2.36
C CYS A 34 -5.14 9.10 3.47
N ASN A 35 -3.86 9.29 3.11
CA ASN A 35 -2.74 9.24 4.04
C ASN A 35 -1.85 10.48 3.97
N VAL A 36 -1.06 10.67 5.01
CA VAL A 36 0.02 11.66 5.13
C VAL A 36 1.25 11.01 5.73
N GLN A 37 2.42 11.60 5.51
CA GLN A 37 3.65 11.12 6.13
C GLN A 37 3.61 11.22 7.66
N CYS A 38 4.16 10.22 8.34
CA CYS A 38 4.23 10.13 9.78
C CYS A 38 5.59 9.53 10.21
N PRO A 39 6.47 10.29 10.89
CA PRO A 39 6.25 11.67 11.31
C PRO A 39 6.14 12.64 10.13
N SER A 40 5.40 13.74 10.27
CA SER A 40 5.32 14.74 9.21
C SER A 40 6.68 15.43 9.00
N ILE A 41 7.01 15.77 7.75
CA ILE A 41 8.34 16.28 7.37
C ILE A 41 8.29 17.69 6.77
N ASN A 42 9.42 18.39 6.85
CA ASN A 42 9.75 19.48 5.94
C ASN A 42 10.78 18.95 4.93
N LEU A 43 10.40 18.95 3.65
CA LEU A 43 11.27 18.55 2.54
C LEU A 43 11.62 19.78 1.69
N ASP A 44 12.89 20.16 1.67
CA ASP A 44 13.44 21.23 0.84
C ASP A 44 13.90 20.65 -0.51
N LEU A 45 12.97 20.62 -1.46
CA LEU A 45 13.18 20.04 -2.80
C LEU A 45 14.38 20.64 -3.52
N ALA A 46 14.68 21.93 -3.28
CA ALA A 46 15.78 22.64 -3.92
C ALA A 46 17.16 22.18 -3.43
N LYS A 47 17.23 21.48 -2.29
CA LYS A 47 18.46 20.94 -1.72
C LYS A 47 18.62 19.44 -1.92
N ILE A 48 17.65 18.77 -2.54
CA ILE A 48 17.83 17.37 -2.93
C ILE A 48 18.99 17.32 -3.92
N PRO A 49 20.04 16.51 -3.67
CA PRO A 49 21.17 16.42 -4.58
C PRO A 49 20.73 15.83 -5.93
N PRO A 50 21.40 16.18 -7.03
CA PRO A 50 21.10 15.60 -8.34
C PRO A 50 21.12 14.07 -8.28
N VAL A 51 20.04 13.46 -8.77
CA VAL A 51 19.76 12.02 -8.78
C VAL A 51 20.22 11.43 -10.10
N ASP A 52 21.17 10.51 -10.03
CA ASP A 52 21.72 9.78 -11.17
C ASP A 52 20.91 8.51 -11.48
N ILE A 53 20.27 7.94 -10.46
CA ILE A 53 19.52 6.69 -10.58
C ILE A 53 18.22 6.85 -9.80
N LEU A 54 17.09 6.69 -10.47
CA LEU A 54 15.78 6.59 -9.83
C LEU A 54 15.35 5.12 -9.87
N ASN A 55 15.11 4.52 -8.72
CA ASN A 55 14.58 3.17 -8.63
C ASN A 55 13.14 3.19 -8.13
N ILE A 56 12.26 2.53 -8.86
CA ILE A 56 10.89 2.23 -8.44
C ILE A 56 10.81 0.73 -8.20
N SER A 57 10.54 0.32 -6.97
CA SER A 57 10.53 -1.10 -6.57
C SER A 57 9.31 -1.85 -7.13
N HIS A 58 8.13 -1.23 -7.05
CA HIS A 58 6.84 -1.75 -7.50
C HIS A 58 5.82 -0.61 -7.59
N ARG A 59 4.56 -0.94 -7.89
CA ARG A 59 3.52 0.06 -8.21
C ARG A 59 2.47 0.29 -7.12
N HIS A 60 2.65 -0.12 -5.86
CA HIS A 60 1.77 0.39 -4.79
C HIS A 60 2.01 1.90 -4.63
N GLN A 61 0.98 2.67 -4.25
CA GLN A 61 0.99 4.14 -4.38
C GLN A 61 1.90 4.85 -3.38
N ASP A 62 2.18 4.22 -2.25
CA ASP A 62 3.16 4.62 -1.25
C ASP A 62 4.62 4.40 -1.71
N HIS A 63 4.83 3.67 -2.83
CA HIS A 63 6.13 3.53 -3.50
C HIS A 63 6.18 4.18 -4.89
N PHE A 64 5.01 4.40 -5.50
CA PHE A 64 4.84 4.85 -6.88
C PHE A 64 3.88 6.04 -6.97
N ASP A 65 4.28 7.16 -6.37
CA ASP A 65 3.51 8.39 -6.38
C ASP A 65 3.64 9.15 -7.71
N ILE A 66 2.55 9.21 -8.46
CA ILE A 66 2.50 9.85 -9.78
C ILE A 66 2.74 11.36 -9.70
N ARG A 67 2.33 12.01 -8.60
CA ARG A 67 2.55 13.44 -8.41
C ARG A 67 4.05 13.72 -8.29
N THR A 68 4.76 12.95 -7.47
CA THR A 68 6.21 13.05 -7.31
C THR A 68 6.94 12.72 -8.60
N LEU A 69 6.53 11.67 -9.33
CA LEU A 69 7.15 11.34 -10.62
C LEU A 69 6.91 12.43 -11.68
N ALA A 70 5.72 13.02 -11.74
CA ALA A 70 5.43 14.14 -12.63
C ALA A 70 6.25 15.39 -12.28
N TYR A 71 6.50 15.64 -10.99
CA TYR A 71 7.41 16.69 -10.54
C TYR A 71 8.84 16.41 -11.01
N LEU A 72 9.37 15.23 -10.73
CA LEU A 72 10.73 14.81 -11.10
C LEU A 72 10.98 14.85 -12.61
N ALA A 73 10.00 14.43 -13.42
CA ALA A 73 10.10 14.48 -14.88
C ALA A 73 10.22 15.90 -15.43
N ASN A 74 9.62 16.89 -14.75
CA ASN A 74 9.66 18.30 -15.15
C ASN A 74 10.83 19.08 -14.55
N ASP A 75 11.33 18.66 -13.37
CA ASP A 75 12.42 19.33 -12.67
C ASP A 75 13.80 18.88 -13.17
N LYS A 76 14.48 19.79 -13.89
CA LYS A 76 15.80 19.54 -14.49
C LYS A 76 16.96 19.63 -13.49
N ASN A 77 16.70 20.02 -12.23
CA ASN A 77 17.72 20.13 -11.20
C ASN A 77 17.82 18.87 -10.36
N ILE A 78 16.69 18.20 -10.11
CA ILE A 78 16.68 16.97 -9.30
C ILE A 78 17.12 15.77 -10.11
N LEU A 79 16.53 15.49 -11.28
CA LEU A 79 17.00 14.39 -12.11
C LEU A 79 18.19 14.83 -12.98
N ALA A 80 19.29 14.08 -12.91
CA ALA A 80 20.43 14.31 -13.78
C ALA A 80 20.04 14.10 -15.26
N PRO A 81 20.64 14.83 -16.23
CA PRO A 81 20.30 14.70 -17.65
C PRO A 81 20.46 13.29 -18.23
N ASP A 82 21.37 12.50 -17.67
CA ASP A 82 21.66 11.11 -18.04
C ASP A 82 21.17 10.11 -16.98
N ALA A 83 20.24 10.53 -16.11
CA ALA A 83 19.71 9.66 -15.07
C ALA A 83 19.14 8.36 -15.66
N VAL A 84 19.35 7.25 -14.94
CA VAL A 84 18.82 5.93 -15.31
C VAL A 84 17.61 5.62 -14.43
N ILE A 85 16.51 5.21 -15.04
CA ILE A 85 15.27 4.89 -14.31
C ILE A 85 15.12 3.38 -14.27
N LEU A 86 15.22 2.79 -13.08
CA LEU A 86 15.03 1.37 -12.85
C LEU A 86 13.58 1.10 -12.50
N ALA A 87 12.97 0.17 -13.23
CA ALA A 87 11.58 -0.22 -13.03
C ALA A 87 11.41 -1.73 -13.21
N PRO A 88 10.47 -2.37 -12.50
CA PRO A 88 10.16 -3.76 -12.72
C PRO A 88 9.45 -3.96 -14.06
N ARG A 89 9.32 -5.21 -14.51
CA ARG A 89 8.57 -5.55 -15.74
C ARG A 89 7.06 -5.49 -15.50
N ASP A 90 6.55 -4.29 -15.31
CA ASP A 90 5.14 -4.02 -15.08
C ASP A 90 4.56 -3.07 -16.14
N GLU A 91 3.54 -3.52 -16.88
CA GLU A 91 3.03 -2.78 -18.04
C GLU A 91 2.42 -1.42 -17.68
N ILE A 92 1.70 -1.33 -16.55
CA ILE A 92 1.03 -0.10 -16.10
C ILE A 92 2.07 0.90 -15.62
N LEU A 93 3.03 0.47 -14.81
CA LEU A 93 4.14 1.30 -14.35
C LEU A 93 4.96 1.83 -15.54
N LEU A 94 5.33 0.97 -16.48
CA LEU A 94 6.09 1.36 -17.68
C LEU A 94 5.28 2.29 -18.60
N GLU A 95 3.97 2.12 -18.66
CA GLU A 95 3.08 3.06 -19.35
C GLU A 95 3.09 4.44 -18.70
N VAL A 96 2.92 4.52 -17.38
CA VAL A 96 3.01 5.78 -16.63
C VAL A 96 4.35 6.49 -16.88
N LEU A 97 5.48 5.78 -16.78
CA LEU A 97 6.80 6.39 -16.99
C LEU A 97 6.94 6.96 -18.41
N ARG A 98 6.42 6.25 -19.41
CA ARG A 98 6.38 6.73 -20.80
C ARG A 98 5.48 7.94 -20.97
N GLU A 99 4.28 7.93 -20.38
CA GLU A 99 3.35 9.06 -20.43
C GLU A 99 3.91 10.29 -19.71
N LEU A 100 4.69 10.11 -18.64
CA LEU A 100 5.43 11.19 -17.97
C LEU A 100 6.75 11.56 -18.67
N GLU A 101 7.07 10.94 -19.81
CA GLU A 101 8.21 11.29 -20.67
C GLU A 101 9.59 11.02 -20.04
N PHE A 102 9.67 10.09 -19.08
CA PHE A 102 10.94 9.63 -18.56
C PHE A 102 11.81 9.01 -19.67
N LYS A 103 13.10 9.33 -19.62
CA LYS A 103 14.12 8.81 -20.54
C LYS A 103 14.95 7.74 -19.82
N ASN A 104 15.63 6.89 -20.59
CA ASN A 104 16.57 5.88 -20.07
C ASN A 104 15.94 4.91 -19.05
N VAL A 105 14.71 4.47 -19.29
CA VAL A 105 14.05 3.44 -18.48
C VAL A 105 14.67 2.07 -18.76
N VAL A 106 15.14 1.40 -17.71
CA VAL A 106 15.73 0.07 -17.73
C VAL A 106 14.83 -0.87 -16.94
N VAL A 107 14.29 -1.87 -17.63
CA VAL A 107 13.52 -2.94 -16.99
C VAL A 107 14.48 -3.87 -16.26
N VAL A 108 14.30 -4.01 -14.95
CA VAL A 108 15.14 -4.85 -14.11
C VAL A 108 14.63 -6.28 -14.03
N GLU A 109 15.52 -7.22 -13.69
CA GLU A 109 15.24 -8.65 -13.57
C GLU A 109 15.87 -9.19 -12.29
N ASP A 110 15.23 -10.20 -11.68
CA ASP A 110 15.70 -10.83 -10.45
C ASP A 110 17.17 -11.23 -10.50
N PHE A 111 17.94 -10.74 -9.53
CA PHE A 111 19.38 -10.99 -9.37
C PHE A 111 20.27 -10.61 -10.55
N LYS A 112 19.75 -9.92 -11.56
CA LYS A 112 20.54 -9.41 -12.67
C LYS A 112 21.20 -8.11 -12.25
N THR A 113 22.52 -8.17 -12.09
CA THR A 113 23.33 -7.05 -11.64
C THR A 113 23.43 -5.96 -12.71
N LEU A 114 23.33 -4.70 -12.31
CA LEU A 114 23.52 -3.52 -13.14
C LEU A 114 24.67 -2.69 -12.59
N GLU A 115 25.64 -2.35 -13.44
CA GLU A 115 26.76 -1.47 -13.10
C GLU A 115 26.47 -0.06 -13.60
N ILE A 116 26.19 0.87 -12.69
CA ILE A 116 25.82 2.24 -13.05
C ILE A 116 26.63 3.21 -12.19
N LYS A 117 27.47 4.02 -12.86
CA LYS A 117 28.30 5.07 -12.23
C LYS A 117 29.01 4.59 -10.94
N GLY A 118 29.63 3.41 -10.98
CA GLY A 118 30.40 2.85 -9.87
C GLY A 118 29.59 2.20 -8.75
N LEU A 119 28.27 2.03 -8.93
CA LEU A 119 27.43 1.20 -8.07
C LEU A 119 27.03 -0.08 -8.81
N THR A 120 27.12 -1.22 -8.12
CA THR A 120 26.47 -2.47 -8.52
C THR A 120 25.10 -2.54 -7.87
N LEU A 121 24.05 -2.59 -8.69
CA LEU A 121 22.66 -2.65 -8.26
C LEU A 121 22.08 -4.02 -8.61
N THR A 122 21.48 -4.69 -7.62
CA THR A 122 20.94 -6.04 -7.79
C THR A 122 19.54 -6.13 -7.21
N PRO A 123 18.49 -6.12 -8.06
CA PRO A 123 17.11 -6.33 -7.63
C PRO A 123 16.96 -7.73 -7.02
N THR A 124 16.32 -7.80 -5.85
CA THR A 124 16.01 -9.07 -5.17
C THR A 124 14.54 -9.43 -5.40
N PRO A 125 14.21 -10.68 -5.76
CA PRO A 125 12.83 -11.10 -6.01
C PRO A 125 11.95 -11.01 -4.76
N SER A 126 10.69 -10.64 -4.95
CA SER A 126 9.63 -10.83 -3.96
C SER A 126 8.81 -12.10 -4.22
N LEU A 127 8.53 -12.84 -3.16
CA LEU A 127 7.62 -13.99 -3.13
C LEU A 127 6.20 -13.57 -2.73
N ASN A 128 5.92 -12.27 -2.74
CA ASN A 128 4.58 -11.75 -2.55
C ASN A 128 3.66 -12.33 -3.64
N LYS A 129 2.62 -13.06 -3.22
CA LYS A 129 1.61 -13.67 -4.09
C LYS A 129 0.27 -12.95 -4.02
N GLN A 130 0.18 -11.89 -3.22
CA GLN A 130 -1.03 -11.10 -3.08
C GLN A 130 -1.20 -10.19 -4.30
N ASP A 131 -0.09 -9.68 -4.81
CA ASP A 131 -0.05 -8.87 -6.01
C ASP A 131 0.19 -9.72 -7.27
N TYR A 132 -0.36 -9.23 -8.38
CA TYR A 132 -0.25 -9.85 -9.69
C TYR A 132 0.79 -9.15 -10.58
N PHE A 133 1.59 -8.28 -9.97
CA PHE A 133 2.66 -7.50 -10.60
C PHE A 133 3.97 -7.70 -9.83
N PRO A 134 5.12 -7.51 -10.50
CA PRO A 134 6.43 -7.71 -9.88
C PRO A 134 6.77 -6.64 -8.83
N GLU A 135 7.54 -7.07 -7.83
CA GLU A 135 8.06 -6.26 -6.73
C GLU A 135 9.50 -6.69 -6.43
N HIS A 136 10.38 -5.71 -6.19
CA HIS A 136 11.79 -5.98 -5.89
C HIS A 136 12.33 -5.14 -4.72
N GLY A 137 13.07 -5.81 -3.83
CA GLY A 137 14.07 -5.17 -2.99
C GLY A 137 15.32 -4.83 -3.80
N LEU A 138 16.22 -4.05 -3.24
CA LEU A 138 17.44 -3.64 -3.95
C LEU A 138 18.67 -3.78 -3.08
N LEU A 139 19.63 -4.58 -3.57
CA LEU A 139 21.00 -4.57 -3.08
C LEU A 139 21.79 -3.48 -3.80
N VAL A 140 22.52 -2.69 -3.03
CA VAL A 140 23.40 -1.62 -3.55
C VAL A 140 24.79 -1.85 -2.99
N HIS A 141 25.75 -2.07 -3.89
CA HIS A 141 27.15 -2.33 -3.56
C HIS A 141 28.06 -1.30 -4.23
N ASP A 142 29.05 -0.77 -3.50
CA ASP A 142 29.96 0.27 -4.01
C ASP A 142 31.43 -0.20 -4.16
N GLY A 143 31.65 -1.51 -4.14
CA GLY A 143 32.98 -2.15 -4.14
C GLY A 143 33.56 -2.38 -2.75
N GLU A 144 33.02 -1.75 -1.71
CA GLU A 144 33.52 -1.86 -0.33
C GLU A 144 32.43 -2.33 0.64
N VAL A 145 31.23 -1.75 0.54
CA VAL A 145 30.11 -2.06 1.42
C VAL A 145 28.86 -2.39 0.62
N THR A 146 27.98 -3.19 1.22
CA THR A 146 26.71 -3.61 0.62
C THR A 146 25.55 -3.26 1.55
N ILE A 147 24.56 -2.56 1.00
CA ILE A 147 23.30 -2.29 1.68
C ILE A 147 22.15 -3.03 0.99
N TRP A 148 21.11 -3.36 1.75
CA TRP A 148 19.86 -3.89 1.21
C TRP A 148 18.69 -3.03 1.66
N ASN A 149 17.94 -2.49 0.70
CA ASN A 149 16.61 -1.97 0.99
C ASN A 149 15.58 -3.06 0.68
N GLN A 150 14.96 -3.62 1.71
CA GLN A 150 14.02 -4.71 1.56
C GLN A 150 12.71 -4.27 0.92
N VAL A 151 12.29 -3.01 1.08
CA VAL A 151 10.92 -2.55 0.76
C VAL A 151 9.87 -3.54 1.28
N ASP A 152 8.87 -3.90 0.47
CA ASP A 152 7.81 -4.84 0.83
C ASP A 152 8.16 -6.31 0.57
N THR A 153 9.39 -6.56 0.10
CA THR A 153 9.83 -7.86 -0.42
C THR A 153 9.74 -8.98 0.60
N ILE A 154 8.93 -9.99 0.24
CA ILE A 154 8.85 -11.26 0.95
C ILE A 154 9.93 -12.20 0.38
N VAL A 155 10.89 -12.59 1.20
CA VAL A 155 12.01 -13.45 0.75
C VAL A 155 12.00 -14.82 1.39
N SER A 156 12.59 -15.82 0.70
CA SER A 156 12.86 -17.14 1.27
C SER A 156 14.34 -17.27 1.69
N PRO A 157 14.69 -18.30 2.49
CA PRO A 157 16.08 -18.61 2.78
C PRO A 157 16.95 -18.82 1.53
N ASP A 158 16.38 -19.27 0.40
CA ASP A 158 17.15 -19.48 -0.83
C ASP A 158 17.47 -18.17 -1.54
N VAL A 159 16.56 -17.18 -1.50
CA VAL A 159 16.84 -15.80 -1.94
C VAL A 159 17.99 -15.23 -1.12
N ILE A 160 17.92 -15.34 0.21
CA ILE A 160 18.97 -14.85 1.12
C ILE A 160 20.31 -15.53 0.85
N LYS A 161 20.34 -16.85 0.60
CA LYS A 161 21.57 -17.56 0.21
C LYS A 161 22.17 -17.05 -1.09
N VAL A 162 21.37 -16.55 -2.04
CA VAL A 162 21.89 -15.92 -3.26
C VAL A 162 22.53 -14.58 -2.91
N MET A 163 21.87 -13.76 -2.08
CA MET A 163 22.40 -12.47 -1.61
C MET A 163 23.77 -12.65 -0.93
N HIS A 164 23.90 -13.64 -0.03
CA HIS A 164 25.17 -13.96 0.61
C HIS A 164 26.24 -14.48 -0.34
N ARG A 165 25.86 -15.24 -1.38
CA ARG A 165 26.82 -15.69 -2.40
C ARG A 165 27.36 -14.55 -3.25
N LEU A 166 26.54 -13.52 -3.49
CA LEU A 166 26.93 -12.36 -4.28
C LEU A 166 27.82 -11.40 -3.49
N TYR A 167 27.47 -11.11 -2.22
CA TYR A 167 28.08 -10.02 -1.47
C TYR A 167 28.61 -10.38 -0.08
N GLY A 168 28.46 -11.64 0.34
CA GLY A 168 28.79 -12.05 1.71
C GLY A 168 27.80 -11.49 2.72
N GLN A 169 28.30 -11.10 3.90
CA GLN A 169 27.48 -10.47 4.93
C GLN A 169 27.15 -9.03 4.53
N LEU A 170 25.88 -8.66 4.63
CA LEU A 170 25.43 -7.29 4.37
C LEU A 170 25.92 -6.34 5.48
N ASP A 171 26.30 -5.11 5.12
CA ASP A 171 26.72 -4.12 6.10
C ASP A 171 25.51 -3.43 6.75
N PHE A 172 24.52 -3.04 5.94
CA PHE A 172 23.35 -2.31 6.42
C PHE A 172 22.09 -2.80 5.73
N ALA A 173 20.98 -2.95 6.46
CA ALA A 173 19.71 -3.35 5.88
C ALA A 173 18.54 -2.53 6.42
N HIS A 174 17.71 -2.03 5.52
CA HIS A 174 16.37 -1.54 5.85
C HIS A 174 15.42 -2.74 5.83
N MET A 175 14.87 -3.08 6.99
CA MET A 175 14.07 -4.28 7.20
C MET A 175 12.59 -3.91 7.37
N ARG A 176 11.72 -4.78 6.84
CA ARG A 176 10.29 -4.72 7.20
C ARG A 176 10.13 -4.89 8.70
N TYR A 177 9.31 -4.06 9.32
CA TYR A 177 9.11 -4.05 10.78
C TYR A 177 7.63 -4.01 11.19
N LEU A 178 6.75 -3.56 10.29
CA LEU A 178 5.34 -3.33 10.56
C LEU A 178 4.47 -4.12 9.59
N PRO A 179 3.71 -5.12 10.06
CA PRO A 179 2.64 -5.70 9.27
C PRO A 179 1.53 -4.67 9.14
N LEU A 180 1.21 -4.25 7.92
CA LEU A 180 0.14 -3.29 7.67
C LEU A 180 -1.21 -4.01 7.67
N LEU A 181 -2.15 -3.54 8.48
CA LEU A 181 -3.52 -4.06 8.56
C LEU A 181 -4.51 -3.20 7.76
N GLU A 182 -4.02 -2.50 6.74
CA GLU A 182 -4.84 -1.65 5.89
C GLU A 182 -5.98 -2.43 5.24
N GLY A 183 -7.17 -1.82 5.24
CA GLY A 183 -8.40 -2.48 4.81
C GLY A 183 -8.88 -3.63 5.71
N SER A 184 -8.11 -4.13 6.68
CA SER A 184 -8.56 -5.22 7.56
C SER A 184 -9.81 -4.82 8.34
N PHE A 185 -9.87 -3.58 8.79
CA PHE A 185 -11.05 -3.00 9.41
C PHE A 185 -12.26 -3.00 8.45
N SER A 186 -12.09 -2.45 7.25
CA SER A 186 -13.13 -2.34 6.22
C SER A 186 -13.67 -3.71 5.80
N PHE A 187 -12.80 -4.72 5.69
CA PHE A 187 -13.16 -6.05 5.21
C PHE A 187 -13.51 -7.06 6.34
N HIS A 188 -13.59 -6.60 7.59
CA HIS A 188 -13.80 -7.44 8.78
C HIS A 188 -12.82 -8.64 8.81
N ASN A 189 -11.56 -8.35 8.53
CA ASN A 189 -10.46 -9.27 8.79
C ASN A 189 -10.00 -9.12 10.25
N PRO A 190 -9.20 -10.07 10.79
CA PRO A 190 -8.64 -9.95 12.13
C PRO A 190 -7.88 -8.64 12.34
N LEU A 191 -8.14 -8.00 13.48
CA LEU A 191 -7.51 -6.75 13.93
C LEU A 191 -6.56 -7.04 15.11
N GLU A 192 -5.58 -7.89 14.85
CA GLU A 192 -4.56 -8.31 15.80
C GLU A 192 -3.21 -8.36 15.09
N LEU A 193 -2.11 -8.27 15.84
CA LEU A 193 -0.76 -8.44 15.28
C LEU A 193 -0.68 -9.81 14.57
N PRO A 194 -0.46 -9.86 13.24
CA PRO A 194 -0.39 -11.12 12.51
C PRO A 194 0.93 -11.85 12.86
N ILE A 195 0.91 -12.62 13.95
CA ILE A 195 2.11 -13.25 14.56
C ILE A 195 2.92 -14.06 13.53
N GLY A 196 2.26 -14.73 12.60
CA GLY A 196 2.93 -15.47 11.53
C GLY A 196 3.82 -14.58 10.66
N GLU A 197 3.26 -13.48 10.16
CA GLU A 197 3.96 -12.49 9.34
C GLU A 197 5.00 -11.74 10.17
N TYR A 198 4.65 -11.23 11.34
CA TYR A 198 5.58 -10.50 12.19
C TYR A 198 6.80 -11.35 12.58
N SER A 199 6.60 -12.62 12.95
CA SER A 199 7.71 -13.53 13.23
C SER A 199 8.61 -13.76 12.01
N SER A 200 8.07 -13.61 10.80
CA SER A 200 8.85 -13.77 9.57
C SER A 200 9.85 -12.62 9.40
N PHE A 201 9.53 -11.40 9.86
CA PHE A 201 10.45 -10.26 9.80
C PHE A 201 11.71 -10.51 10.63
N LEU A 202 11.55 -10.99 11.87
CA LEU A 202 12.66 -11.38 12.75
C LEU A 202 13.49 -12.54 12.15
N LYS A 203 12.82 -13.55 11.57
CA LYS A 203 13.49 -14.67 10.91
C LYS A 203 14.27 -14.25 9.66
N VAL A 204 13.74 -13.31 8.87
CA VAL A 204 14.42 -12.76 7.70
C VAL A 204 15.62 -11.93 8.14
N ALA A 205 15.49 -11.06 9.15
CA ALA A 205 16.63 -10.33 9.72
C ALA A 205 17.73 -11.29 10.20
N SER A 206 17.35 -12.30 10.97
CA SER A 206 18.23 -13.36 11.47
C SER A 206 18.91 -14.16 10.36
N ALA A 207 18.20 -14.48 9.29
CA ALA A 207 18.76 -15.21 8.16
C ALA A 207 19.69 -14.32 7.30
N CYS A 208 19.32 -13.05 7.08
CA CYS A 208 20.14 -12.07 6.35
C CYS A 208 21.43 -11.71 7.09
N ARG A 209 21.39 -11.69 8.43
CA ARG A 209 22.53 -11.36 9.32
C ARG A 209 23.24 -10.06 8.94
N PRO A 210 22.54 -8.94 8.67
CA PRO A 210 23.22 -7.69 8.41
C PRO A 210 24.05 -7.28 9.63
N LYS A 211 25.17 -6.56 9.42
CA LYS A 211 25.95 -6.00 10.54
C LYS A 211 25.13 -4.96 11.30
N PHE A 212 24.26 -4.23 10.59
CA PHE A 212 23.33 -3.27 11.17
C PHE A 212 21.97 -3.32 10.46
N ALA A 213 20.88 -3.30 11.23
CA ALA A 213 19.52 -3.24 10.72
C ALA A 213 18.81 -1.98 11.20
N VAL A 214 17.99 -1.39 10.33
CA VAL A 214 17.06 -0.33 10.68
C VAL A 214 15.65 -0.68 10.18
N PRO A 215 14.59 -0.19 10.84
CA PRO A 215 13.23 -0.29 10.32
C PRO A 215 13.12 0.50 9.00
N GLY A 216 12.41 -0.04 8.01
CA GLY A 216 12.12 0.64 6.74
C GLY A 216 10.69 0.42 6.27
N SER A 217 10.25 1.25 5.32
CA SER A 217 9.02 1.03 4.53
C SER A 217 7.72 0.97 5.33
N ALA A 218 7.64 1.79 6.37
CA ALA A 218 6.39 2.18 7.04
C ALA A 218 6.63 3.51 7.75
N GLY A 219 5.83 4.53 7.42
CA GLY A 219 6.11 5.92 7.81
C GLY A 219 5.02 6.90 7.38
N PHE A 220 3.77 6.49 7.57
CA PHE A 220 2.57 7.25 7.22
C PHE A 220 1.45 7.00 8.24
N LYS A 221 0.41 7.82 8.19
CA LYS A 221 -0.84 7.67 8.94
C LYS A 221 -2.03 8.06 8.09
N TYR A 222 -3.23 7.64 8.47
CA TYR A 222 -4.48 8.18 7.93
C TYR A 222 -4.67 9.62 8.40
N ARG A 223 -5.15 10.48 7.50
CA ARG A 223 -5.38 11.90 7.76
C ARG A 223 -6.83 12.23 8.08
N ASP A 224 -7.04 13.35 8.78
CA ASP A 224 -8.32 14.03 9.01
C ASP A 224 -9.52 13.07 9.21
N GLU A 225 -10.43 13.01 8.23
CA GLU A 225 -11.67 12.22 8.32
C GLU A 225 -11.44 10.70 8.42
N PHE A 226 -10.27 10.23 7.99
CA PHE A 226 -9.86 8.82 8.03
C PHE A 226 -8.99 8.51 9.25
N GLY A 227 -8.60 9.51 10.05
CA GLY A 227 -7.65 9.37 11.15
C GLY A 227 -8.04 8.35 12.21
N PHE A 228 -9.33 8.02 12.35
CA PHE A 228 -9.79 6.95 13.23
C PHE A 228 -9.18 5.58 12.88
N LEU A 229 -8.83 5.34 11.61
CA LEU A 229 -8.21 4.11 11.13
C LEU A 229 -6.78 3.90 11.65
N ASN A 230 -6.12 4.95 12.13
CA ASN A 230 -4.81 4.82 12.78
C ASN A 230 -4.85 3.86 13.98
N GLN A 231 -6.00 3.72 14.61
CA GLN A 231 -6.21 2.81 15.74
C GLN A 231 -6.31 1.33 15.34
N TYR A 232 -6.39 1.03 14.04
CA TYR A 232 -6.70 -0.31 13.52
C TYR A 232 -5.67 -0.84 12.51
N SER A 233 -4.81 0.01 11.95
CA SER A 233 -3.96 -0.38 10.81
C SER A 233 -2.50 -0.68 11.16
N PHE A 234 -2.02 -0.26 12.34
CA PHE A 234 -0.57 -0.24 12.64
C PHE A 234 -0.23 -1.00 13.94
N PRO A 235 -0.18 -2.34 13.93
CA PRO A 235 -0.13 -3.16 15.14
C PRO A 235 1.21 -3.19 15.90
N THR A 236 2.29 -2.62 15.35
CA THR A 236 3.62 -2.55 15.98
C THR A 236 4.27 -1.20 15.76
N THR A 237 5.38 -0.93 16.47
CA THR A 237 6.21 0.26 16.28
C THR A 237 7.65 -0.12 15.92
N GLN A 238 8.44 0.88 15.51
CA GLN A 238 9.88 0.69 15.30
C GLN A 238 10.56 0.20 16.59
N GLU A 239 10.24 0.81 17.74
CA GLU A 239 10.82 0.49 19.04
C GLU A 239 10.48 -0.94 19.48
N GLN A 240 9.25 -1.38 19.23
CA GLN A 240 8.84 -2.74 19.52
C GLN A 240 9.62 -3.75 18.67
N PHE A 241 9.69 -3.54 17.35
CA PHE A 241 10.46 -4.40 16.46
C PHE A 241 11.93 -4.47 16.84
N LEU A 242 12.55 -3.34 17.16
CA LEU A 242 13.97 -3.28 17.56
C LEU A 242 14.24 -3.98 18.88
N THR A 243 13.32 -3.87 19.84
CA THR A 243 13.39 -4.60 21.12
C THR A 243 13.32 -6.11 20.88
N ASP A 244 12.33 -6.54 20.09
CA ASP A 244 12.14 -7.95 19.75
C ASP A 244 13.31 -8.51 18.93
N LEU A 245 13.87 -7.73 18.00
CA LEU A 245 15.05 -8.11 17.21
C LEU A 245 16.29 -8.30 18.09
N LYS A 246 16.49 -7.42 19.08
CA LYS A 246 17.60 -7.54 20.03
C LYS A 246 17.49 -8.80 20.89
N ASP A 247 16.28 -9.17 21.30
CA ASP A 247 16.04 -10.39 22.06
C ASP A 247 16.19 -11.65 21.17
N PHE A 248 15.78 -11.56 19.90
CA PHE A 248 15.83 -12.69 18.95
C PHE A 248 17.23 -12.94 18.37
N CYS A 249 17.96 -11.87 18.01
CA CYS A 249 19.29 -11.89 17.38
C CYS A 249 20.17 -10.74 17.91
N PRO A 250 20.73 -10.85 19.13
CA PRO A 250 21.50 -9.79 19.77
C PRO A 250 22.79 -9.40 19.04
N GLU A 251 23.26 -10.22 18.09
CA GLU A 251 24.43 -9.96 17.26
C GLU A 251 24.19 -8.92 16.15
N ILE A 252 22.93 -8.66 15.78
CA ILE A 252 22.57 -7.63 14.81
C ILE A 252 22.47 -6.30 15.54
N LEU A 253 23.39 -5.37 15.24
CA LEU A 253 23.25 -4.00 15.73
C LEU A 253 22.02 -3.36 15.09
N SER A 254 21.29 -2.56 15.85
CA SER A 254 20.08 -1.93 15.32
C SER A 254 19.73 -0.66 16.10
N ASP A 255 19.03 0.24 15.43
CA ASP A 255 18.56 1.51 15.97
C ASP A 255 17.38 2.01 15.13
N VAL A 256 16.61 2.96 15.67
CA VAL A 256 15.54 3.65 14.92
C VAL A 256 16.16 4.43 13.76
N PHE A 257 15.40 4.63 12.68
CA PHE A 257 15.85 5.44 11.56
C PHE A 257 14.68 6.29 11.06
N ASN A 258 14.77 7.59 11.32
CA ASN A 258 13.68 8.53 11.10
C ASN A 258 13.98 9.48 9.92
N PRO A 259 12.97 10.16 9.38
CA PRO A 259 13.17 11.21 8.37
C PRO A 259 14.29 12.19 8.74
N GLY A 260 15.27 12.33 7.85
CA GLY A 260 16.45 13.17 8.01
C GLY A 260 17.64 12.54 8.73
N ASP A 261 17.51 11.32 9.24
CA ASP A 261 18.66 10.58 9.73
C ASP A 261 19.60 10.20 8.58
N LYS A 262 20.91 10.29 8.82
CA LYS A 262 21.97 9.87 7.90
C LYS A 262 22.75 8.73 8.50
N ALA A 263 22.88 7.61 7.78
CA ALA A 263 23.81 6.54 8.14
C ALA A 263 25.01 6.56 7.18
N THR A 264 26.21 6.66 7.74
CA THR A 264 27.48 6.49 7.02
C THR A 264 27.97 5.07 7.22
N ILE A 265 28.07 4.31 6.13
CA ILE A 265 28.44 2.89 6.09
C ILE A 265 29.85 2.77 5.54
N MET A 266 30.75 2.21 6.35
CA MET A 266 32.16 1.96 6.06
C MET A 266 32.50 0.50 6.36
N PRO A 267 33.57 -0.06 5.76
CA PRO A 267 33.95 -1.47 6.01
C PRO A 267 34.21 -1.81 7.49
N ASP A 268 34.69 -0.82 8.26
CA ASP A 268 35.07 -0.93 9.67
C ASP A 268 33.95 -0.55 10.66
N GLY A 269 32.83 -0.01 10.18
CA GLY A 269 31.71 0.34 11.05
C GLY A 269 30.67 1.24 10.42
N ILE A 270 29.60 1.48 11.19
CA ILE A 270 28.45 2.29 10.79
C ILE A 270 28.26 3.40 11.81
N LYS A 271 28.01 4.62 11.31
CA LYS A 271 27.71 5.80 12.12
C LYS A 271 26.36 6.36 11.70
N ILE A 272 25.41 6.43 12.63
CA ILE A 272 24.11 7.07 12.43
C ILE A 272 24.14 8.47 13.06
N GLU A 273 23.76 9.48 12.28
CA GLU A 273 23.64 10.87 12.70
C GLU A 273 22.17 11.28 12.57
N LYS A 274 21.51 11.52 13.71
CA LYS A 274 20.08 11.80 13.77
C LYS A 274 19.78 13.20 13.23
N GLY A 275 18.79 13.33 12.35
CA GLY A 275 18.37 14.62 11.77
C GLY A 275 19.50 15.41 11.09
N ALA A 276 20.51 14.72 10.56
CA ALA A 276 21.69 15.35 9.95
C ALA A 276 21.50 15.75 8.48
N SER A 277 20.32 15.50 7.90
CA SER A 277 19.95 16.00 6.59
C SER A 277 19.71 17.50 6.59
N ASP A 278 20.16 18.16 5.53
CA ASP A 278 20.00 19.58 5.24
C ASP A 278 18.82 19.88 4.31
N PHE A 279 18.23 18.83 3.72
CA PHE A 279 17.07 18.90 2.82
C PHE A 279 15.82 18.23 3.37
N VAL A 280 15.90 17.43 4.43
CA VAL A 280 14.71 16.85 5.09
C VAL A 280 14.85 16.87 6.60
N SER A 281 13.77 17.22 7.28
CA SER A 281 13.69 17.23 8.75
C SER A 281 12.28 16.87 9.21
N ILE A 282 12.16 16.30 10.40
CA ILE A 282 10.85 16.12 11.05
C ILE A 282 10.28 17.51 11.35
N ARG A 283 9.07 17.78 10.84
CA ARG A 283 8.30 18.98 11.15
C ARG A 283 7.59 18.82 12.49
N GLU A 284 6.90 17.69 12.65
CA GLU A 284 6.18 17.34 13.86
C GLU A 284 6.32 15.84 14.10
N ASN A 285 6.57 15.45 15.35
CA ASN A 285 6.60 14.05 15.75
C ASN A 285 5.20 13.59 16.19
N ASP A 286 4.36 13.32 15.21
CA ASP A 286 2.97 12.91 15.34
C ASP A 286 2.78 11.39 15.36
N GLY A 287 3.86 10.62 15.58
CA GLY A 287 3.81 9.16 15.69
C GLY A 287 2.88 8.62 16.80
N HIS A 288 2.57 9.44 17.80
CA HIS A 288 1.62 9.09 18.86
C HIS A 288 0.16 8.96 18.37
N GLU A 289 -0.17 9.49 17.19
CA GLU A 289 -1.49 9.31 16.58
C GLU A 289 -1.67 7.91 15.98
N VAL A 290 -0.56 7.20 15.74
CA VAL A 290 -0.50 5.84 15.21
C VAL A 290 -0.45 4.83 16.37
N GLU A 291 -1.44 4.93 17.26
CA GLU A 291 -1.57 4.01 18.41
C GLU A 291 -2.51 2.85 18.07
N PHE A 292 -2.01 1.62 18.09
CA PHE A 292 -2.87 0.45 17.84
C PHE A 292 -3.84 0.20 19.00
N LYS A 293 -5.12 0.43 18.74
CA LYS A 293 -6.21 0.24 19.70
C LYS A 293 -7.46 -0.27 18.98
N PRO A 294 -7.50 -1.56 18.61
CA PRO A 294 -8.59 -2.14 17.81
C PRO A 294 -9.93 -2.28 18.57
N ILE A 295 -10.06 -1.62 19.72
CA ILE A 295 -11.25 -1.53 20.56
C ILE A 295 -11.73 -0.07 20.72
N ALA A 296 -11.14 0.87 19.96
CA ALA A 296 -11.52 2.26 19.99
C ALA A 296 -12.96 2.47 19.45
N GLU A 297 -13.48 3.68 19.61
CA GLU A 297 -14.76 4.04 19.00
C GLU A 297 -14.65 4.02 17.48
N VAL A 298 -15.72 3.57 16.83
CA VAL A 298 -15.82 3.51 15.37
C VAL A 298 -16.84 4.57 14.92
N PRO A 299 -16.43 5.60 14.15
CA PRO A 299 -17.38 6.55 13.60
C PRO A 299 -18.32 5.88 12.59
N PRO A 300 -19.56 6.37 12.41
CA PRO A 300 -20.46 5.86 11.40
C PRO A 300 -19.92 6.13 9.98
N ILE A 301 -20.34 5.32 9.01
CA ILE A 301 -20.11 5.60 7.58
C ILE A 301 -20.89 6.86 7.20
N ARG A 302 -20.27 7.73 6.40
CA ARG A 302 -20.88 8.97 5.91
C ARG A 302 -20.42 9.28 4.49
N THR A 303 -21.34 9.78 3.68
CA THR A 303 -20.99 10.38 2.38
C THR A 303 -20.04 11.56 2.57
N ARG A 304 -19.07 11.69 1.66
CA ARG A 304 -18.13 12.82 1.60
C ARG A 304 -18.76 14.05 0.96
N THR A 305 -19.77 13.86 0.11
CA THR A 305 -20.48 14.93 -0.60
C THR A 305 -21.31 15.76 0.38
N GLN A 306 -20.84 16.99 0.67
CA GLN A 306 -21.49 17.91 1.61
C GLN A 306 -22.51 18.82 0.93
N ASP A 307 -22.35 19.11 -0.37
CA ASP A 307 -23.32 19.90 -1.11
C ASP A 307 -24.59 19.09 -1.34
N LYS A 308 -25.73 19.64 -0.93
CA LYS A 308 -27.00 18.92 -0.98
C LYS A 308 -27.45 18.63 -2.41
N ALA A 309 -27.26 19.57 -3.34
CA ALA A 309 -27.71 19.37 -4.71
C ALA A 309 -26.87 18.30 -5.42
N GLU A 310 -25.56 18.32 -5.21
CA GLU A 310 -24.65 17.28 -5.70
C GLU A 310 -24.97 15.92 -5.06
N HIS A 311 -25.19 15.88 -3.74
CA HIS A 311 -25.61 14.66 -3.04
C HIS A 311 -26.90 14.08 -3.61
N ASP A 312 -27.92 14.90 -3.82
CA ASP A 312 -29.22 14.44 -4.31
C ASP A 312 -29.10 13.85 -5.73
N GLU A 313 -28.22 14.40 -6.58
CA GLU A 313 -27.87 13.83 -7.89
C GLU A 313 -27.16 12.48 -7.76
N GLN A 314 -26.10 12.40 -6.93
CA GLN A 314 -25.36 11.17 -6.70
C GLN A 314 -26.26 10.06 -6.13
N TRP A 315 -27.10 10.42 -5.16
CA TRP A 315 -28.06 9.52 -4.53
C TRP A 315 -29.04 8.94 -5.56
N GLN A 316 -29.57 9.78 -6.46
CA GLN A 316 -30.48 9.32 -7.50
C GLN A 316 -29.82 8.32 -8.46
N VAL A 317 -28.55 8.53 -8.81
CA VAL A 317 -27.77 7.60 -9.64
C VAL A 317 -27.52 6.28 -8.91
N VAL A 318 -27.18 6.34 -7.62
CA VAL A 318 -26.95 5.15 -6.80
C VAL A 318 -28.23 4.33 -6.65
N VAL A 319 -29.35 4.97 -6.32
CA VAL A 319 -30.65 4.29 -6.20
C VAL A 319 -31.07 3.68 -7.54
N ASP A 320 -30.93 4.41 -8.66
CA ASP A 320 -31.23 3.86 -9.98
C ASP A 320 -30.37 2.63 -10.31
N PHE A 321 -29.08 2.69 -10.01
CA PHE A 321 -28.19 1.54 -10.18
C PHE A 321 -28.65 0.34 -9.36
N ILE A 322 -28.96 0.55 -8.08
CA ILE A 322 -29.40 -0.50 -7.16
C ILE A 322 -30.72 -1.12 -7.63
N GLU A 323 -31.72 -0.29 -7.90
CA GLU A 323 -33.09 -0.76 -8.16
C GLU A 323 -33.28 -1.27 -9.60
N ASN A 324 -32.50 -0.79 -10.56
CA ASN A 324 -32.70 -1.10 -11.99
C ASN A 324 -31.55 -1.83 -12.68
N GLN A 325 -30.35 -1.92 -12.07
CA GLN A 325 -29.17 -2.50 -12.75
C GLN A 325 -28.44 -3.57 -11.93
N LEU A 326 -28.52 -3.52 -10.59
CA LEU A 326 -27.73 -4.35 -9.70
C LEU A 326 -28.00 -5.85 -9.90
N VAL A 327 -29.28 -6.24 -9.95
CA VAL A 327 -29.68 -7.65 -10.10
C VAL A 327 -29.18 -8.22 -11.42
N ASP A 328 -29.41 -7.51 -12.53
CA ASP A 328 -28.97 -7.91 -13.87
C ASP A 328 -27.45 -8.12 -13.92
N LYS A 329 -26.69 -7.21 -13.30
CA LYS A 329 -25.23 -7.36 -13.20
C LYS A 329 -24.82 -8.57 -12.36
N LEU A 330 -25.49 -8.82 -11.23
CA LEU A 330 -25.15 -9.93 -10.35
C LEU A 330 -25.40 -11.29 -10.99
N ILE A 331 -26.50 -11.45 -11.75
CA ILE A 331 -26.84 -12.72 -12.39
C ILE A 331 -25.93 -13.06 -13.59
N GLU A 332 -25.32 -12.06 -14.22
CA GLU A 332 -24.34 -12.26 -15.30
C GLU A 332 -22.97 -12.75 -14.79
N ILE A 333 -22.67 -12.56 -13.51
CA ILE A 333 -21.39 -12.92 -12.89
C ILE A 333 -21.41 -14.39 -12.48
N ARG A 334 -20.33 -15.12 -12.77
CA ARG A 334 -20.16 -16.54 -12.40
C ARG A 334 -20.34 -16.83 -10.91
N ALA A 335 -20.06 -15.84 -10.05
CA ALA A 335 -20.21 -15.91 -8.60
C ALA A 335 -21.65 -16.16 -8.15
N VAL A 336 -22.67 -15.85 -8.97
CA VAL A 336 -24.09 -16.04 -8.63
C VAL A 336 -24.39 -17.46 -8.17
N GLN A 337 -23.76 -18.47 -8.78
CA GLN A 337 -23.94 -19.86 -8.39
C GLN A 337 -23.53 -20.11 -6.93
N SER A 338 -22.44 -19.48 -6.48
CA SER A 338 -22.00 -19.60 -5.08
C SER A 338 -23.01 -18.97 -4.12
N TRP A 339 -23.62 -17.84 -4.51
CA TRP A 339 -24.65 -17.19 -3.69
C TRP A 339 -25.93 -18.02 -3.61
N VAL A 340 -26.37 -18.62 -4.71
CA VAL A 340 -27.53 -19.51 -4.78
C VAL A 340 -27.28 -20.80 -3.99
N ASP A 341 -26.15 -21.47 -4.21
CA ASP A 341 -25.80 -22.73 -3.53
C ASP A 341 -25.77 -22.56 -2.00
N TRP A 342 -25.30 -21.41 -1.54
CA TRP A 342 -25.21 -21.07 -0.11
C TRP A 342 -26.45 -20.35 0.43
N LYS A 343 -27.51 -20.16 -0.38
CA LYS A 343 -28.74 -19.47 0.01
C LYS A 343 -28.45 -18.14 0.69
N VAL A 344 -27.57 -17.35 0.06
CA VAL A 344 -27.04 -16.11 0.60
C VAL A 344 -28.15 -15.07 0.68
N ALA A 345 -28.38 -14.54 1.88
CA ALA A 345 -29.09 -13.28 2.08
C ALA A 345 -28.06 -12.14 2.04
N TYR A 346 -28.08 -11.34 0.98
CA TYR A 346 -27.21 -10.18 0.80
C TYR A 346 -27.93 -8.91 1.26
N GLN A 347 -27.26 -8.08 2.06
CA GLN A 347 -27.74 -6.75 2.48
C GLN A 347 -26.73 -5.68 2.05
N LEU A 348 -27.20 -4.74 1.25
CA LEU A 348 -26.49 -3.52 0.87
C LEU A 348 -27.09 -2.35 1.64
N GLU A 349 -26.26 -1.62 2.39
CA GLU A 349 -26.66 -0.39 3.08
C GLU A 349 -25.87 0.81 2.53
N VAL A 350 -26.58 1.81 2.02
CA VAL A 350 -25.95 3.01 1.46
C VAL A 350 -26.17 4.19 2.38
N PHE A 351 -25.09 4.87 2.74
CA PHE A 351 -25.08 6.01 3.67
C PHE A 351 -25.00 7.33 2.90
N GLY A 352 -26.07 8.13 2.98
CA GLY A 352 -26.17 9.48 2.43
C GLY A 352 -25.90 10.56 3.47
N LEU A 353 -26.36 11.78 3.21
CA LEU A 353 -26.15 12.95 4.07
C LEU A 353 -26.99 12.87 5.36
N ASP A 354 -28.26 12.45 5.25
CA ASP A 354 -29.25 12.48 6.33
C ASP A 354 -29.52 11.10 6.98
N GLY A 355 -28.79 10.04 6.57
CA GLY A 355 -29.00 8.68 7.07
C GLY A 355 -28.57 7.60 6.08
N SER A 356 -29.13 6.41 6.22
CA SER A 356 -28.89 5.29 5.31
C SER A 356 -30.18 4.62 4.83
N GLU A 357 -30.10 3.99 3.66
CA GLU A 357 -31.14 3.12 3.13
C GLU A 357 -30.58 1.71 2.89
N ILE A 358 -31.46 0.71 2.97
CA ILE A 358 -31.09 -0.71 2.89
C ILE A 358 -31.84 -1.37 1.74
N TRP A 359 -31.12 -2.18 0.97
CA TRP A 359 -31.65 -3.10 -0.01
C TRP A 359 -31.12 -4.50 0.23
N CYS A 360 -31.97 -5.50 0.04
CA CYS A 360 -31.65 -6.91 0.22
C CYS A 360 -31.91 -7.72 -1.05
N LEU A 361 -31.13 -8.79 -1.22
CA LEU A 361 -31.34 -9.85 -2.19
C LEU A 361 -31.30 -11.21 -1.48
N ASP A 362 -32.30 -12.06 -1.72
CA ASP A 362 -32.34 -13.43 -1.20
C ASP A 362 -32.07 -14.44 -2.31
N PHE A 363 -30.82 -14.91 -2.40
CA PHE A 363 -30.41 -15.93 -3.38
C PHE A 363 -30.92 -17.34 -3.03
N GLY A 364 -31.60 -17.52 -1.90
CA GLY A 364 -32.27 -18.77 -1.54
C GLY A 364 -33.74 -18.86 -1.95
N GLY A 365 -34.34 -17.76 -2.41
CA GLY A 365 -35.74 -17.65 -2.81
C GLY A 365 -36.03 -18.11 -4.26
N GLU A 366 -37.31 -18.09 -4.65
CA GLU A 366 -37.74 -18.40 -6.02
C GLU A 366 -37.46 -17.23 -6.99
N ASP A 367 -37.52 -15.99 -6.52
CA ASP A 367 -37.26 -14.76 -7.27
C ASP A 367 -36.08 -13.98 -6.64
N THR A 368 -35.19 -13.43 -7.49
CA THR A 368 -34.03 -12.63 -7.06
C THR A 368 -34.31 -11.13 -7.17
N ASP A 369 -35.53 -10.71 -6.82
CA ASP A 369 -35.91 -9.30 -6.86
C ASP A 369 -35.30 -8.51 -5.70
N ILE A 370 -35.06 -7.23 -5.95
CA ILE A 370 -34.54 -6.34 -4.92
C ILE A 370 -35.63 -5.99 -3.90
N ILE A 371 -35.30 -6.19 -2.63
CA ILE A 371 -36.20 -5.91 -1.51
C ILE A 371 -35.70 -4.68 -0.78
N LYS A 372 -36.44 -3.57 -0.85
CA LYS A 372 -36.13 -2.38 -0.05
C LYS A 372 -36.47 -2.63 1.42
N GLY A 373 -35.47 -2.50 2.30
CA GLY A 373 -35.57 -2.78 3.73
C GLY A 373 -34.87 -4.08 4.14
N ARG A 374 -35.23 -4.61 5.31
CA ARG A 374 -34.56 -5.77 5.94
C ARG A 374 -35.38 -7.04 5.76
N ILE A 375 -34.70 -8.16 5.49
CA ILE A 375 -35.33 -9.49 5.36
C ILE A 375 -35.11 -10.41 6.58
N GLY A 376 -34.44 -9.91 7.64
CA GLY A 376 -34.26 -10.63 8.91
C GLY A 376 -33.13 -11.67 8.93
N LYS A 377 -32.43 -11.89 7.82
CA LYS A 377 -31.23 -12.72 7.70
C LYS A 377 -30.16 -11.96 6.93
N ILE A 378 -28.91 -12.06 7.35
CA ILE A 378 -27.75 -11.48 6.65
C ILE A 378 -26.63 -12.52 6.61
N ASN A 379 -26.28 -12.95 5.41
CA ASN A 379 -25.09 -13.75 5.15
C ASN A 379 -23.93 -12.87 4.67
N ILE A 380 -24.20 -11.87 3.84
CA ILE A 380 -23.22 -10.87 3.41
C ILE A 380 -23.83 -9.50 3.69
N TYR A 381 -23.05 -8.64 4.34
CA TYR A 381 -23.36 -7.22 4.51
C TYR A 381 -22.31 -6.39 3.79
N GLU A 382 -22.73 -5.41 2.99
CA GLU A 382 -21.86 -4.37 2.45
C GLU A 382 -22.49 -3.01 2.78
N GLY A 383 -21.82 -2.23 3.64
CA GLY A 383 -22.17 -0.85 3.94
C GLY A 383 -21.23 0.07 3.18
N ILE A 384 -21.76 1.06 2.46
CA ILE A 384 -20.95 1.96 1.63
C ILE A 384 -21.51 3.38 1.65
N ALA A 385 -20.64 4.38 1.72
CA ALA A 385 -21.04 5.77 1.54
C ALA A 385 -21.50 6.06 0.11
N CYS A 386 -22.48 6.95 -0.05
CA CYS A 386 -23.06 7.30 -1.35
C CYS A 386 -22.00 7.83 -2.33
N SER A 387 -21.08 8.68 -1.87
CA SER A 387 -19.98 9.21 -2.69
C SER A 387 -19.09 8.11 -3.26
N GLU A 388 -18.66 7.16 -2.43
CA GLU A 388 -17.79 6.04 -2.80
C GLU A 388 -18.50 5.12 -3.80
N PHE A 389 -19.77 4.80 -3.53
CA PHE A 389 -20.53 3.94 -4.43
C PHE A 389 -20.82 4.62 -5.78
N TYR A 390 -21.18 5.91 -5.75
CA TYR A 390 -21.33 6.72 -6.95
C TYR A 390 -20.04 6.72 -7.78
N SER A 391 -18.88 6.97 -7.16
CA SER A 391 -17.60 6.98 -7.88
C SER A 391 -17.22 5.61 -8.43
N LEU A 392 -17.60 4.49 -7.78
CA LEU A 392 -17.44 3.15 -8.36
C LEU A 392 -18.32 2.97 -9.60
N ILE A 393 -19.59 3.38 -9.53
CA ILE A 393 -20.54 3.34 -10.67
C ILE A 393 -20.04 4.18 -11.84
N LYS A 394 -19.40 5.33 -11.56
CA LYS A 394 -18.84 6.22 -12.58
C LYS A 394 -17.43 5.85 -13.03
N ASP A 395 -16.83 4.80 -12.46
CA ASP A 395 -15.45 4.39 -12.79
C ASP A 395 -14.43 5.52 -12.53
N GLU A 396 -14.68 6.29 -11.46
CA GLU A 396 -13.90 7.45 -11.03
C GLU A 396 -13.03 7.17 -9.80
N THR A 397 -13.13 5.98 -9.21
CA THR A 397 -12.36 5.54 -8.02
C THR A 397 -11.85 4.11 -8.17
N SER A 398 -11.14 3.60 -7.17
CA SER A 398 -10.66 2.22 -7.09
C SER A 398 -10.90 1.61 -5.70
N TRP A 399 -10.70 0.29 -5.59
CA TRP A 399 -10.72 -0.38 -4.29
C TRP A 399 -9.56 0.03 -3.37
N ASP A 400 -8.48 0.62 -3.89
CA ASP A 400 -7.42 1.16 -3.06
C ASP A 400 -7.94 2.36 -2.26
N PHE A 401 -8.78 3.22 -2.84
CA PHE A 401 -9.44 4.28 -2.09
C PHE A 401 -10.58 3.73 -1.22
N VAL A 402 -11.56 3.06 -1.84
CA VAL A 402 -12.80 2.63 -1.18
C VAL A 402 -12.52 1.61 -0.07
N GLY A 403 -11.57 0.69 -0.30
CA GLY A 403 -11.23 -0.37 0.63
C GLY A 403 -10.47 0.12 1.87
N ILE A 404 -9.70 1.21 1.78
CA ILE A 404 -8.87 1.66 2.90
C ILE A 404 -9.41 2.90 3.62
N ASN A 405 -10.40 3.62 3.07
CA ASN A 405 -10.91 4.85 3.67
C ASN A 405 -11.93 4.64 4.81
N GLY A 406 -12.35 3.39 5.06
CA GLY A 406 -13.28 3.02 6.12
C GLY A 406 -14.74 3.48 5.91
N GLN A 407 -15.07 4.05 4.74
CA GLN A 407 -16.42 4.40 4.30
C GLN A 407 -17.09 3.27 3.50
N TYR A 408 -16.36 2.20 3.19
CA TYR A 408 -16.91 0.89 2.88
C TYR A 408 -16.58 -0.08 4.01
N ARG A 409 -17.57 -0.87 4.45
CA ARG A 409 -17.41 -1.89 5.50
C ARG A 409 -18.24 -3.12 5.17
N THR A 410 -17.66 -4.29 5.31
CA THR A 410 -18.30 -5.56 4.95
C THR A 410 -18.07 -6.62 6.00
N PHE A 411 -19.02 -7.56 6.12
CA PHE A 411 -18.81 -8.81 6.85
C PHE A 411 -19.52 -9.97 6.17
N LYS A 412 -19.05 -11.20 6.48
CA LYS A 412 -19.57 -12.43 5.88
C LYS A 412 -19.81 -13.49 6.94
N ASN A 413 -21.07 -13.89 7.08
CA ASN A 413 -21.53 -15.04 7.86
C ASN A 413 -22.13 -16.07 6.91
N ILE A 414 -21.27 -16.77 6.15
CA ILE A 414 -21.73 -17.70 5.12
C ILE A 414 -22.08 -19.05 5.77
N TYR A 415 -23.38 -19.32 5.83
CA TYR A 415 -23.93 -20.60 6.28
C TYR A 415 -25.27 -20.85 5.59
N ARG A 416 -25.64 -22.13 5.47
CA ARG A 416 -26.93 -22.57 4.97
C ARG A 416 -27.56 -23.60 5.89
N VAL A 417 -28.88 -23.61 5.92
CA VAL A 417 -29.68 -24.57 6.68
C VAL A 417 -30.57 -25.32 5.70
N ASN A 418 -30.51 -26.65 5.76
CA ASN A 418 -31.38 -27.56 5.02
C ASN A 418 -32.13 -28.46 6.02
N GLN A 419 -33.05 -29.28 5.53
CA GLN A 419 -33.84 -30.15 6.41
C GLN A 419 -32.92 -31.15 7.15
N GLY A 420 -32.68 -30.88 8.44
CA GLY A 420 -31.83 -31.72 9.30
C GLY A 420 -30.33 -31.45 9.19
N GLU A 421 -29.91 -30.46 8.40
CA GLU A 421 -28.49 -30.16 8.14
C GLU A 421 -28.16 -28.69 8.35
N PHE A 422 -27.00 -28.44 8.96
CA PHE A 422 -26.42 -27.11 9.11
C PHE A 422 -25.00 -27.15 8.55
N GLU A 423 -24.72 -26.29 7.58
CA GLU A 423 -23.42 -26.16 6.95
C GLU A 423 -22.96 -24.71 7.04
N HIS A 424 -21.68 -24.51 7.32
CA HIS A 424 -21.07 -23.19 7.26
C HIS A 424 -19.84 -23.22 6.35
N TRP A 425 -19.56 -22.10 5.70
CA TRP A 425 -18.36 -21.98 4.87
C TRP A 425 -17.14 -21.97 5.78
N THR A 426 -16.38 -23.05 5.77
CA THR A 426 -15.00 -23.05 6.26
C THR A 426 -14.13 -22.46 5.16
N ARG A 427 -13.33 -21.42 5.47
CA ARG A 427 -12.37 -20.82 4.52
C ARG A 427 -11.60 -21.94 3.79
N THR A 428 -11.89 -22.13 2.51
CA THR A 428 -11.06 -22.91 1.59
C THR A 428 -9.95 -22.01 1.06
N ASP A 429 -9.06 -22.55 0.22
CA ASP A 429 -8.00 -21.77 -0.46
C ASP A 429 -8.54 -20.58 -1.29
N LYS A 430 -9.87 -20.47 -1.48
CA LYS A 430 -10.54 -19.39 -2.21
C LYS A 430 -11.38 -18.50 -1.29
N LYS A 431 -11.27 -17.18 -1.48
CA LYS A 431 -12.15 -16.19 -0.84
C LYS A 431 -13.59 -16.35 -1.36
N PHE A 432 -14.58 -16.24 -0.47
CA PHE A 432 -15.99 -16.24 -0.89
C PHE A 432 -16.32 -14.92 -1.63
N PRO A 433 -16.97 -14.98 -2.81
CA PRO A 433 -17.20 -13.81 -3.66
C PRO A 433 -18.12 -12.78 -2.99
N GLN A 434 -17.76 -11.49 -3.08
CA GLN A 434 -18.57 -10.39 -2.55
C GLN A 434 -19.25 -9.63 -3.68
N PRO A 435 -20.57 -9.39 -3.61
CA PRO A 435 -21.33 -8.74 -4.68
C PRO A 435 -20.67 -7.49 -5.27
N LEU A 436 -20.33 -6.47 -4.45
CA LEU A 436 -19.75 -5.24 -5.00
C LEU A 436 -18.35 -5.45 -5.61
N THR A 437 -17.49 -6.27 -4.99
CA THR A 437 -16.15 -6.54 -5.58
C THR A 437 -16.22 -7.36 -6.86
N GLU A 438 -17.29 -8.14 -7.07
CA GLU A 438 -17.49 -8.88 -8.32
C GLU A 438 -18.06 -7.98 -9.42
N ILE A 439 -18.93 -7.01 -9.08
CA ILE A 439 -19.48 -6.03 -10.03
C ILE A 439 -18.41 -5.02 -10.46
N PHE A 440 -17.59 -4.57 -9.52
CA PHE A 440 -16.49 -3.64 -9.74
C PHE A 440 -15.17 -4.38 -9.52
N PRO A 441 -14.75 -5.28 -10.42
CA PRO A 441 -13.57 -6.12 -10.19
C PRO A 441 -12.31 -5.26 -10.06
N ALA A 442 -11.58 -5.46 -8.96
CA ALA A 442 -10.20 -5.00 -8.85
C ALA A 442 -9.34 -5.72 -9.91
N GLY A 443 -8.33 -5.04 -10.44
CA GLY A 443 -7.41 -5.63 -11.41
C GLY A 443 -6.81 -4.61 -12.37
N GLN A 444 -6.19 -5.12 -13.43
CA GLN A 444 -5.35 -4.33 -14.35
C GLN A 444 -6.06 -3.09 -14.91
N GLU A 445 -7.33 -3.22 -15.30
CA GLU A 445 -8.06 -2.11 -15.89
C GLU A 445 -8.32 -0.99 -14.88
N MET A 446 -8.80 -1.33 -13.68
CA MET A 446 -9.04 -0.39 -12.59
C MET A 446 -7.74 0.29 -12.14
N ASP A 447 -6.68 -0.49 -11.94
CA ASP A 447 -5.35 0.02 -11.56
C ASP A 447 -4.82 0.97 -12.64
N ARG A 448 -4.93 0.60 -13.91
CA ARG A 448 -4.48 1.44 -15.02
C ARG A 448 -5.25 2.75 -15.06
N LYS A 449 -6.57 2.72 -14.92
CA LYS A 449 -7.41 3.93 -14.89
C LYS A 449 -7.05 4.85 -13.73
N LYS A 450 -6.85 4.28 -12.54
CA LYS A 450 -6.39 4.99 -11.33
C LYS A 450 -5.10 5.78 -11.61
N PHE A 451 -4.05 5.11 -12.07
CA PHE A 451 -2.78 5.79 -12.36
C PHE A 451 -2.87 6.78 -13.54
N MET A 452 -3.61 6.44 -14.60
CA MET A 452 -3.78 7.34 -15.75
C MET A 452 -4.58 8.60 -15.40
N ARG A 453 -5.51 8.52 -14.45
CA ARG A 453 -6.21 9.70 -13.91
C ARG A 453 -5.21 10.64 -13.23
N ASP A 454 -4.28 10.13 -12.45
CA ASP A 454 -3.25 10.94 -11.81
C ASP A 454 -2.22 11.48 -12.80
N VAL A 455 -1.84 10.72 -13.83
CA VAL A 455 -1.00 11.22 -14.92
C VAL A 455 -1.67 12.43 -15.58
N LYS A 456 -2.96 12.33 -15.92
CA LYS A 456 -3.73 13.47 -16.46
C LYS A 456 -3.82 14.63 -15.47
N ARG A 457 -3.92 14.33 -14.17
CA ARG A 457 -4.03 15.33 -13.10
C ARG A 457 -2.72 16.11 -12.93
N TRP A 458 -1.55 15.50 -13.09
CA TRP A 458 -0.27 16.09 -12.69
C TRP A 458 0.70 16.38 -13.83
N LYS A 459 0.62 15.69 -14.97
CA LYS A 459 1.54 15.92 -16.10
C LYS A 459 1.53 17.38 -16.56
N GLY A 460 2.72 17.97 -16.68
CA GLY A 460 2.94 19.32 -17.20
C GLY A 460 2.49 20.45 -16.27
N LYS A 461 2.06 20.16 -15.04
CA LYS A 461 1.73 21.19 -14.05
C LYS A 461 2.96 21.57 -13.24
N THR A 462 3.14 22.87 -13.01
CA THR A 462 4.06 23.35 -11.98
C THR A 462 3.44 23.03 -10.62
N ILE A 463 4.05 22.10 -9.89
CA ILE A 463 3.62 21.76 -8.53
C ILE A 463 4.24 22.83 -7.62
N CYS A 464 3.37 23.65 -7.02
CA CYS A 464 3.74 24.66 -6.03
C CYS A 464 3.87 24.04 -4.64
#